data_AF-A0A7X3KZ80-F1
#
_entry.id   AF-A0A7X3KZ80-F1
#
_cell.length_a   1.000
_cell.length_b   1.000
_cell.length_c   1.000
_cell.angle_alpha   90.00
_cell.angle_beta   90.00
_cell.angle_gamma   90.00
#
_symmetry.space_group_name_H-M   'P 1'
#
loop_
_entity.id
_entity.type
_entity.pdbx_description
1 polymer ?
#
loop_
_entity_poly.entity_id
_entity_poly.type
_entity_poly.pdbx_seq_one_letter_code
_entity_poly.pdbx_strand_id
1 'polypeptide(L)'
;MTEALNQPAGPDPASPASCDPGNIFSRVRVVLVETSHPGNVGSVARAMKTMGFGAAPGGLVLVSPREPDVLAHADAVAMASGADDVLAGARIVPDIETALAGTAFTVAMTARQREFGPPRLLPRAAAAQAHTVLAGADDAAMIAFVFGNERYGLPNEAVLRCSAVTHIPANPAYSSLNLAQAVQLITYEMRLALLDGQVPRGEAASDATPNIGYSGEPATTEQIESMFGHLQAGLAAIGFLDPANPRKLMPRLRRMFARAGLEREEVNILRGIAKRMLLTGGKPAGADAAGQVDDDIDKDIHP
;
A
#
# COMPACT_ATOMS: atom_id res chain seq x y z
N MET A 1 -54.85 -39.47 -15.52
CA MET A 1 -53.60 -40.21 -15.25
C MET A 1 -52.54 -39.51 -16.08
N THR A 2 -51.94 -38.48 -15.49
CA THR A 2 -51.10 -37.49 -16.17
C THR A 2 -49.86 -37.35 -15.30
N GLU A 3 -48.77 -38.02 -15.69
CA GLU A 3 -47.45 -37.85 -15.07
C GLU A 3 -46.56 -37.16 -16.10
N ALA A 4 -46.33 -35.87 -15.90
CA ALA A 4 -45.28 -35.12 -16.57
C ALA A 4 -43.98 -35.33 -15.78
N LEU A 5 -42.99 -35.95 -16.43
CA LEU A 5 -41.65 -36.13 -15.91
C LEU A 5 -40.94 -34.77 -15.82
N ASN A 6 -40.72 -34.32 -14.59
CA ASN A 6 -39.89 -33.17 -14.25
C ASN A 6 -38.42 -33.62 -14.23
N GLN A 7 -37.62 -33.23 -15.22
CA GLN A 7 -36.16 -33.34 -15.17
C GLN A 7 -35.57 -32.02 -14.64
N PRO A 8 -34.61 -32.05 -13.70
CA PRO A 8 -33.95 -30.82 -13.25
C PRO A 8 -33.04 -30.29 -14.35
N ALA A 9 -33.19 -28.99 -14.65
CA ALA A 9 -32.29 -28.25 -15.53
C ALA A 9 -30.84 -28.33 -15.01
N GLY A 10 -29.90 -28.64 -15.89
CA GLY A 10 -28.46 -28.56 -15.60
C GLY A 10 -28.03 -27.13 -15.29
N PRO A 11 -26.86 -26.93 -14.65
CA PRO A 11 -26.40 -25.61 -14.27
C PRO A 11 -26.15 -24.75 -15.52
N ASP A 12 -26.74 -23.56 -15.55
CA ASP A 12 -26.57 -22.55 -16.58
C ASP A 12 -25.08 -22.17 -16.74
N PRO A 13 -24.53 -22.16 -17.97
CA PRO A 13 -23.18 -21.68 -18.20
C PRO A 13 -23.15 -20.14 -18.19
N ALA A 14 -22.37 -19.59 -17.25
CA ALA A 14 -21.93 -18.20 -17.19
C ALA A 14 -23.02 -17.12 -16.98
N SER A 15 -23.53 -17.06 -15.74
CA SER A 15 -23.96 -15.78 -15.17
C SER A 15 -22.74 -14.87 -14.98
N PRO A 16 -22.78 -13.57 -15.36
CA PRO A 16 -21.69 -12.66 -15.07
C PRO A 16 -21.48 -12.63 -13.57
N ALA A 17 -20.27 -12.98 -13.12
CA ALA A 17 -19.91 -13.04 -11.71
C ALA A 17 -20.45 -11.80 -11.00
N SER A 18 -21.46 -12.00 -10.16
CA SER A 18 -22.01 -10.98 -9.28
C SER A 18 -20.85 -10.38 -8.48
N CYS A 19 -20.83 -9.04 -8.35
CA CYS A 19 -19.90 -8.35 -7.45
C CYS A 19 -20.12 -8.88 -6.02
N ASP A 20 -19.34 -9.88 -5.64
CA ASP A 20 -19.25 -10.36 -4.27
C ASP A 20 -18.31 -9.41 -3.52
N PRO A 21 -18.80 -8.61 -2.56
CA PRO A 21 -17.96 -7.72 -1.75
C PRO A 21 -16.96 -8.51 -0.88
N GLY A 22 -17.16 -9.81 -0.68
CA GLY A 22 -16.21 -10.72 -0.03
C GLY A 22 -15.13 -11.25 -0.97
N ASN A 23 -15.15 -10.89 -2.25
CA ASN A 23 -14.16 -11.33 -3.22
C ASN A 23 -12.81 -10.67 -2.93
N ILE A 24 -11.78 -11.46 -2.62
CA ILE A 24 -10.42 -11.00 -2.33
C ILE A 24 -9.81 -10.11 -3.42
N PHE A 25 -10.23 -10.27 -4.69
CA PHE A 25 -9.80 -9.40 -5.79
C PHE A 25 -10.31 -7.96 -5.67
N SER A 26 -11.42 -7.74 -4.96
CA SER A 26 -11.96 -6.39 -4.69
C SER A 26 -11.12 -5.62 -3.67
N ARG A 27 -10.28 -6.31 -2.89
CA ARG A 27 -9.45 -5.75 -1.82
C ARG A 27 -8.11 -5.18 -2.31
N VAL A 28 -7.91 -5.12 -3.62
CA VAL A 28 -6.69 -4.61 -4.26
C VAL A 28 -6.97 -3.27 -4.93
N ARG A 29 -6.22 -2.25 -4.52
CA ARG A 29 -6.28 -0.89 -5.07
C ARG A 29 -5.08 -0.59 -5.96
N VAL A 30 -5.34 -0.01 -7.13
CA VAL A 30 -4.33 0.62 -7.99
C VAL A 30 -4.47 2.13 -7.84
N VAL A 31 -3.39 2.78 -7.44
CA VAL A 31 -3.33 4.24 -7.25
C VAL A 31 -2.42 4.84 -8.31
N LEU A 32 -2.94 5.77 -9.12
CA LEU A 32 -2.15 6.51 -10.11
C LEU A 32 -1.98 7.96 -9.65
N VAL A 33 -0.73 8.40 -9.52
CA VAL A 33 -0.38 9.73 -9.02
C VAL A 33 0.00 10.65 -10.16
N GLU A 34 -0.73 11.76 -10.30
CA GLU A 34 -0.52 12.82 -11.28
C GLU A 34 -0.41 12.33 -12.73
N THR A 35 -1.22 11.34 -13.13
CA THR A 35 -1.20 10.79 -14.50
C THR A 35 -1.41 11.89 -15.54
N SER A 36 -0.59 11.89 -16.59
CA SER A 36 -0.59 12.96 -17.61
C SER A 36 -1.53 12.65 -18.77
N HIS A 37 -1.53 11.40 -19.25
CA HIS A 37 -2.22 11.05 -20.48
C HIS A 37 -3.50 10.24 -20.19
N PRO A 38 -4.70 10.74 -20.57
CA PRO A 38 -5.96 10.04 -20.35
C PRO A 38 -5.99 8.61 -20.91
N GLY A 39 -5.41 8.38 -22.09
CA GLY A 39 -5.31 7.05 -22.68
C GLY A 39 -4.56 6.02 -21.81
N ASN A 40 -3.61 6.46 -20.98
CA ASN A 40 -2.95 5.57 -20.02
C ASN A 40 -3.92 5.14 -18.90
N VAL A 41 -4.80 6.04 -18.43
CA VAL A 41 -5.82 5.69 -17.43
C VAL A 41 -6.78 4.63 -17.97
N GLY A 42 -7.25 4.81 -19.21
CA GLY A 42 -8.05 3.79 -19.89
C GLY A 42 -7.33 2.45 -20.03
N SER A 43 -6.08 2.49 -20.49
CA SER A 43 -5.25 1.28 -20.64
C SER A 43 -4.98 0.58 -19.31
N VAL A 44 -4.85 1.33 -18.21
CA VAL A 44 -4.74 0.79 -16.85
C VAL A 44 -6.04 0.11 -16.43
N ALA A 45 -7.20 0.74 -16.65
CA ALA A 45 -8.50 0.14 -16.35
C ALA A 45 -8.66 -1.21 -17.08
N ARG A 46 -8.26 -1.27 -18.36
CA ARG A 46 -8.24 -2.51 -19.15
C ARG A 46 -7.32 -3.57 -18.53
N ALA A 47 -6.08 -3.20 -18.16
CA ALA A 47 -5.13 -4.11 -17.55
C ALA A 47 -5.65 -4.70 -16.24
N MET A 48 -6.24 -3.86 -15.38
CA MET A 48 -6.88 -4.27 -14.13
C MET A 48 -8.02 -5.25 -14.37
N LYS A 49 -8.97 -4.91 -15.25
CA LYS A 49 -10.13 -5.76 -15.54
C LYS A 49 -9.71 -7.12 -16.10
N THR A 50 -8.72 -7.13 -17.00
CA THR A 50 -8.17 -8.37 -17.58
C THR A 50 -7.63 -9.31 -16.50
N MET A 51 -7.08 -8.75 -15.41
CA MET A 51 -6.55 -9.53 -14.28
C MET A 51 -7.59 -9.77 -13.16
N GLY A 52 -8.84 -9.33 -13.33
CA GLY A 52 -9.93 -9.53 -12.38
C GLY A 52 -10.04 -8.48 -11.28
N PHE A 53 -9.39 -7.32 -11.44
CA PHE A 53 -9.43 -6.21 -10.47
C PHE A 53 -10.31 -5.07 -10.98
N GLY A 54 -10.77 -4.21 -10.06
CA GLY A 54 -11.52 -2.99 -10.40
C GLY A 54 -13.04 -3.13 -10.47
N ALA A 55 -13.59 -4.30 -10.14
CA ALA A 55 -15.05 -4.50 -10.10
C ALA A 55 -15.73 -3.74 -8.94
N ALA A 56 -15.03 -3.55 -7.82
CA ALA A 56 -15.52 -2.77 -6.70
C ALA A 56 -15.12 -1.28 -6.84
N PRO A 57 -16.00 -0.33 -6.44
CA PRO A 57 -15.66 1.08 -6.42
C PRO A 57 -14.40 1.37 -5.61
N GLY A 58 -13.53 2.25 -6.13
CA GLY A 58 -12.26 2.59 -5.48
C GLY A 58 -11.17 1.52 -5.61
N GLY A 59 -11.35 0.51 -6.47
CA GLY A 59 -10.26 -0.35 -6.94
C GLY A 59 -9.24 0.41 -7.80
N LEU A 60 -9.69 1.41 -8.58
CA LEU A 60 -8.83 2.39 -9.26
C LEU A 60 -8.98 3.76 -8.58
N VAL A 61 -7.87 4.37 -8.19
CA VAL A 61 -7.85 5.71 -7.58
C VAL A 61 -6.83 6.60 -8.29
N LEU A 62 -7.25 7.80 -8.65
CA LEU A 62 -6.43 8.81 -9.33
C LEU A 62 -6.15 9.96 -8.35
N VAL A 63 -4.89 10.19 -8.04
CA VAL A 63 -4.45 11.31 -7.20
C VAL A 63 -4.08 12.48 -8.10
N SER A 64 -4.86 13.55 -8.06
CA SER A 64 -4.61 14.79 -8.81
C SER A 64 -4.20 14.56 -10.28
N PRO A 65 -5.01 13.85 -11.10
CA PRO A 65 -4.71 13.66 -12.52
C PRO A 65 -4.57 15.02 -13.23
N ARG A 66 -3.69 15.11 -14.23
CA ARG A 66 -3.43 16.37 -14.95
C ARG A 66 -4.62 16.83 -15.78
N GLU A 67 -5.46 15.88 -16.19
CA GLU A 67 -6.75 16.11 -16.83
C GLU A 67 -7.86 15.92 -15.79
N PRO A 68 -8.60 16.98 -15.38
CA PRO A 68 -9.66 16.85 -14.37
C PRO A 68 -10.79 15.89 -14.77
N ASP A 69 -11.18 15.92 -16.05
CA ASP A 69 -12.28 15.11 -16.60
C ASP A 69 -11.80 13.78 -17.20
N VAL A 70 -10.64 13.28 -16.74
CA VAL A 70 -9.96 12.10 -17.31
C VAL A 70 -10.84 10.85 -17.42
N LEU A 71 -11.80 10.67 -16.51
CA LEU A 71 -12.69 9.50 -16.51
C LEU A 71 -13.73 9.51 -17.65
N ALA A 72 -14.07 10.70 -18.17
CA ALA A 72 -14.99 10.87 -19.30
C ALA A 72 -14.26 11.23 -20.60
N HIS A 73 -12.93 11.42 -20.55
CA HIS A 73 -12.13 11.80 -21.70
C HIS A 73 -12.17 10.72 -22.79
N ALA A 74 -12.38 11.12 -24.04
CA ALA A 74 -12.56 10.20 -25.17
C ALA A 74 -11.42 9.18 -25.30
N ASP A 75 -10.16 9.60 -25.14
CA ASP A 75 -9.01 8.69 -25.17
C ASP A 75 -9.00 7.67 -24.02
N ALA A 76 -9.45 8.05 -22.81
CA ALA A 76 -9.51 7.11 -21.70
C ALA A 76 -10.58 6.05 -21.96
N VAL A 77 -11.76 6.46 -22.41
CA VAL A 77 -12.87 5.56 -22.78
C VAL A 77 -12.45 4.63 -23.93
N ALA A 78 -11.86 5.18 -24.99
CA ALA A 78 -11.40 4.39 -26.13
C ALA A 78 -10.34 3.35 -25.74
N MET A 79 -9.38 3.71 -24.88
CA MET A 79 -8.32 2.81 -24.45
C MET A 79 -8.77 1.79 -23.39
N ALA A 80 -9.84 2.07 -22.65
CA ALA A 80 -10.43 1.12 -21.71
C ALA A 80 -11.04 -0.10 -22.41
N SER A 81 -11.56 0.05 -23.64
CA SER A 81 -11.93 -1.06 -24.53
C SER A 81 -12.76 -2.15 -23.82
N GLY A 82 -13.87 -1.77 -23.18
CA GLY A 82 -14.76 -2.67 -22.44
C GLY A 82 -14.48 -2.76 -20.93
N ALA A 83 -13.54 -1.95 -20.41
CA ALA A 83 -13.31 -1.73 -18.99
C ALA A 83 -13.90 -0.41 -18.47
N ASP A 84 -14.99 0.06 -19.11
CA ASP A 84 -15.69 1.30 -18.78
C ASP A 84 -16.27 1.30 -17.36
N ASP A 85 -16.63 0.13 -16.85
CA ASP A 85 -17.06 -0.11 -15.47
C ASP A 85 -15.95 0.19 -14.45
N VAL A 86 -14.69 -0.17 -14.74
CA VAL A 86 -13.56 0.16 -13.88
C VAL A 86 -13.30 1.68 -13.86
N LEU A 87 -13.46 2.35 -15.00
CA LEU A 87 -13.39 3.82 -15.06
C LEU A 87 -14.54 4.48 -14.29
N ALA A 88 -15.77 3.99 -14.45
CA ALA A 88 -16.95 4.50 -13.76
C ALA A 88 -16.86 4.28 -12.23
N GLY A 89 -16.23 3.20 -11.79
CA GLY A 89 -15.95 2.90 -10.38
C GLY A 89 -14.70 3.58 -9.82
N ALA A 90 -13.91 4.28 -10.66
CA ALA A 90 -12.70 4.95 -10.22
C ALA A 90 -13.01 6.19 -9.38
N ARG A 91 -12.11 6.52 -8.45
CA ARG A 91 -12.21 7.74 -7.64
C ARG A 91 -11.09 8.70 -7.96
N ILE A 92 -11.40 9.98 -8.08
CA ILE A 92 -10.42 11.06 -8.12
C ILE A 92 -10.32 11.66 -6.71
N VAL A 93 -9.10 11.80 -6.20
CA VAL A 93 -8.80 12.36 -4.87
C VAL A 93 -7.68 13.39 -4.96
N PRO A 94 -7.62 14.37 -4.04
CA PRO A 94 -6.63 15.45 -4.14
C PRO A 94 -5.22 15.01 -3.75
N ASP A 95 -5.09 14.04 -2.86
CA ASP A 95 -3.81 13.69 -2.21
C ASP A 95 -3.63 12.18 -2.00
N ILE A 96 -2.38 11.81 -1.71
CA ILE A 96 -1.98 10.40 -1.58
C ILE A 96 -2.52 9.79 -0.28
N GLU A 97 -2.69 10.60 0.77
CA GLU A 97 -3.23 10.22 2.07
C GLU A 97 -4.67 9.70 1.90
N THR A 98 -5.50 10.44 1.17
CA THR A 98 -6.89 10.07 0.86
C THR A 98 -6.95 8.83 -0.05
N ALA A 99 -5.96 8.61 -0.91
CA ALA A 99 -5.90 7.41 -1.75
C ALA A 99 -5.52 6.15 -0.97
N LEU A 100 -4.64 6.28 0.01
CA LEU A 100 -4.14 5.18 0.83
C LEU A 100 -5.03 4.89 2.06
N ALA A 101 -6.04 5.73 2.31
CA ALA A 101 -7.09 5.53 3.30
C ALA A 101 -7.57 4.07 3.40
N GLY A 102 -7.44 3.46 4.58
CA GLY A 102 -7.93 2.11 4.90
C GLY A 102 -7.07 0.97 4.34
N THR A 103 -5.86 1.25 3.87
CA THR A 103 -4.95 0.21 3.36
C THR A 103 -3.98 -0.28 4.44
N ALA A 104 -3.81 -1.60 4.55
CA ALA A 104 -2.92 -2.26 5.50
C ALA A 104 -1.51 -2.50 4.92
N PHE A 105 -1.38 -2.57 3.60
CA PHE A 105 -0.09 -2.71 2.93
C PHE A 105 -0.05 -1.93 1.62
N THR A 106 1.02 -1.15 1.45
CA THR A 106 1.17 -0.22 0.32
C THR A 106 2.52 -0.39 -0.33
N VAL A 107 2.54 -0.45 -1.67
CA VAL A 107 3.75 -0.72 -2.45
C VAL A 107 3.92 0.35 -3.52
N ALA A 108 4.99 1.14 -3.42
CA ALA A 108 5.34 2.15 -4.42
C ALA A 108 6.14 1.55 -5.58
N MET A 109 5.73 1.80 -6.82
CA MET A 109 6.47 1.45 -8.02
C MET A 109 7.57 2.48 -8.30
N THR A 110 8.83 2.11 -8.07
CA THR A 110 9.98 2.99 -8.34
C THR A 110 11.27 2.20 -8.54
N ALA A 111 12.05 2.57 -9.55
CA ALA A 111 13.40 2.04 -9.75
C ALA A 111 14.46 2.72 -8.85
N ARG A 112 14.13 3.88 -8.25
CA ARG A 112 15.09 4.67 -7.48
C ARG A 112 15.25 4.09 -6.08
N GLN A 113 16.45 3.60 -5.78
CA GLN A 113 16.82 3.23 -4.42
C GLN A 113 17.07 4.49 -3.58
N ARG A 114 16.59 4.49 -2.35
CA ARG A 114 16.82 5.58 -1.39
C ARG A 114 17.48 5.05 -0.14
N GLU A 115 18.47 5.79 0.34
CA GLU A 115 19.27 5.48 1.53
C GLU A 115 18.39 5.18 2.76
N PHE A 116 17.28 5.91 2.94
CA PHE A 116 16.33 5.72 4.04
C PHE A 116 14.90 5.44 3.55
N GLY A 117 14.75 4.77 2.40
CA GLY A 117 13.45 4.39 1.86
C GLY A 117 12.87 3.12 2.49
N PRO A 118 11.59 2.81 2.17
CA PRO A 118 10.98 1.52 2.51
C PRO A 118 11.78 0.35 1.93
N PRO A 119 11.64 -0.87 2.50
CA PRO A 119 12.29 -2.07 1.97
C PRO A 119 11.91 -2.31 0.50
N ARG A 120 12.87 -2.84 -0.28
CA ARG A 120 12.70 -3.14 -1.70
C ARG A 120 12.34 -4.61 -1.90
N LEU A 121 11.26 -4.83 -2.64
CA LEU A 121 10.78 -6.15 -3.04
C LEU A 121 10.81 -6.28 -4.56
N LEU A 122 10.89 -7.51 -5.05
CA LEU A 122 10.57 -7.82 -6.44
C LEU A 122 9.05 -7.95 -6.61
N PRO A 123 8.48 -7.78 -7.82
CA PRO A 123 7.03 -7.82 -8.05
C PRO A 123 6.36 -9.07 -7.44
N ARG A 124 6.95 -10.25 -7.64
CA ARG A 124 6.45 -11.50 -7.07
C ARG A 124 6.44 -11.53 -5.54
N ALA A 125 7.52 -11.06 -4.92
CA ALA A 125 7.62 -11.02 -3.46
C ALA A 125 6.65 -9.98 -2.86
N ALA A 126 6.47 -8.84 -3.52
CA ALA A 126 5.50 -7.83 -3.13
C ALA A 126 4.07 -8.36 -3.21
N ALA A 127 3.73 -9.08 -4.29
CA ALA A 127 2.43 -9.74 -4.45
C ALA A 127 2.19 -10.82 -3.39
N ALA A 128 3.18 -11.67 -3.11
CA ALA A 128 3.11 -12.70 -2.07
C ALA A 128 2.87 -12.08 -0.67
N GLN A 129 3.61 -11.03 -0.33
CA GLN A 129 3.42 -10.32 0.94
C GLN A 129 2.05 -9.63 1.01
N ALA A 130 1.58 -9.00 -0.07
CA ALA A 130 0.24 -8.41 -0.13
C ALA A 130 -0.85 -9.47 0.09
N HIS A 131 -0.71 -10.67 -0.50
CA HIS A 131 -1.60 -11.80 -0.26
C HIS A 131 -1.58 -12.25 1.21
N THR A 132 -0.40 -12.41 1.83
CA THR A 132 -0.29 -12.76 3.26
C THR A 132 -1.01 -11.73 4.15
N VAL A 133 -0.86 -10.43 3.86
CA VAL A 133 -1.56 -9.37 4.60
C VAL A 133 -3.07 -9.49 4.45
N LEU A 134 -3.58 -9.70 3.23
CA LEU A 134 -5.02 -9.87 3.00
C LEU A 134 -5.58 -11.12 3.68
N ALA A 135 -4.82 -12.22 3.71
CA ALA A 135 -5.23 -13.48 4.34
C ALA A 135 -5.28 -13.42 5.88
N GLY A 136 -4.44 -12.57 6.49
CA GLY A 136 -4.40 -12.38 7.95
C GLY A 136 -5.27 -11.24 8.48
N ALA A 137 -5.88 -10.44 7.61
CA ALA A 137 -6.67 -9.27 7.98
C ALA A 137 -8.17 -9.50 7.79
N ASP A 138 -8.99 -8.64 8.42
CA ASP A 138 -10.43 -8.62 8.20
C ASP A 138 -10.80 -8.40 6.72
N ASP A 139 -12.03 -8.73 6.35
CA ASP A 139 -12.53 -8.60 4.98
C ASP A 139 -12.55 -7.14 4.48
N ALA A 140 -12.43 -6.16 5.38
CA ALA A 140 -12.39 -4.75 5.04
C ALA A 140 -10.98 -4.23 4.70
N ALA A 141 -9.93 -4.95 5.11
CA ALA A 141 -8.56 -4.53 4.86
C ALA A 141 -8.22 -4.53 3.36
N MET A 142 -7.64 -3.43 2.91
CA MET A 142 -7.23 -3.22 1.53
C MET A 142 -5.71 -3.21 1.41
N ILE A 143 -5.19 -3.52 0.22
CA ILE A 143 -3.80 -3.24 -0.15
C ILE A 143 -3.74 -2.29 -1.35
N ALA A 144 -2.64 -1.56 -1.52
CA ALA A 144 -2.49 -0.63 -2.64
C ALA A 144 -1.14 -0.76 -3.36
N PHE A 145 -1.19 -0.76 -4.69
CA PHE A 145 -0.03 -0.55 -5.56
C PHE A 145 -0.08 0.87 -6.13
N VAL A 146 0.98 1.65 -5.88
CA VAL A 146 1.05 3.07 -6.20
C VAL A 146 1.99 3.30 -7.37
N PHE A 147 1.50 3.96 -8.41
CA PHE A 147 2.23 4.26 -9.64
C PHE A 147 2.30 5.77 -9.84
N GLY A 148 3.45 6.24 -10.33
CA GLY A 148 3.69 7.66 -10.51
C GLY A 148 3.43 8.17 -11.92
N ASN A 149 3.69 9.46 -12.09
CA ASN A 149 3.64 10.15 -13.36
C ASN A 149 4.61 9.51 -14.37
N GLU A 150 4.22 9.49 -15.65
CA GLU A 150 4.95 8.82 -16.72
C GLU A 150 6.36 9.39 -16.95
N ARG A 151 6.56 10.67 -16.68
CA ARG A 151 7.83 11.37 -16.92
C ARG A 151 8.68 11.51 -15.67
N TYR A 152 8.05 11.82 -14.54
CA TYR A 152 8.78 12.18 -13.31
C TYR A 152 8.73 11.08 -12.23
N GLY A 153 7.89 10.06 -12.41
CA GLY A 153 7.68 8.99 -11.43
C GLY A 153 6.90 9.46 -10.21
N LEU A 154 7.14 8.82 -9.06
CA LEU A 154 6.46 9.14 -7.81
C LEU A 154 7.16 10.29 -7.05
N PRO A 155 6.39 11.23 -6.47
CA PRO A 155 6.94 12.21 -5.55
C PRO A 155 7.53 11.52 -4.32
N ASN A 156 8.47 12.20 -3.66
CA ASN A 156 9.21 11.60 -2.54
C ASN A 156 8.28 11.22 -1.38
N GLU A 157 7.31 12.08 -1.08
CA GLU A 157 6.31 11.90 -0.02
C GLU A 157 5.46 10.64 -0.24
N ALA A 158 4.98 10.39 -1.47
CA ALA A 158 4.17 9.22 -1.78
C ALA A 158 4.91 7.91 -1.53
N VAL A 159 6.20 7.85 -1.90
CA VAL A 159 7.04 6.68 -1.64
C VAL A 159 7.30 6.48 -0.14
N LEU A 160 7.50 7.57 0.63
CA LEU A 160 7.77 7.48 2.08
C LEU A 160 6.53 7.10 2.91
N ARG A 161 5.34 7.21 2.32
CA ARG A 161 4.08 6.70 2.88
C ARG A 161 3.83 5.23 2.58
N CYS A 162 4.59 4.63 1.66
CA CYS A 162 4.43 3.23 1.31
C CYS A 162 5.20 2.29 2.26
N SER A 163 4.60 1.15 2.59
CA SER A 163 5.22 0.09 3.40
C SER A 163 6.42 -0.56 2.70
N ALA A 164 6.38 -0.66 1.37
CA ALA A 164 7.44 -1.22 0.56
C ALA A 164 7.61 -0.46 -0.77
N VAL A 165 8.73 -0.68 -1.44
CA VAL A 165 8.94 -0.29 -2.83
C VAL A 165 9.16 -1.53 -3.69
N THR A 166 8.69 -1.47 -4.94
CA THR A 166 8.96 -2.49 -5.94
C THR A 166 9.47 -1.83 -7.22
N HIS A 167 10.27 -2.59 -7.97
CA HIS A 167 10.66 -2.23 -9.32
C HIS A 167 10.48 -3.47 -10.19
N ILE A 168 10.11 -3.28 -11.45
CA ILE A 168 10.05 -4.37 -12.41
C ILE A 168 11.45 -4.53 -13.01
N PRO A 169 12.12 -5.68 -12.84
CA PRO A 169 13.37 -5.95 -13.54
C PRO A 169 13.13 -5.85 -15.05
N ALA A 170 13.89 -4.98 -15.71
CA ALA A 170 13.80 -4.71 -17.14
C ALA A 170 15.20 -4.64 -17.73
N ASN A 171 15.29 -4.45 -19.06
CA ASN A 171 16.57 -4.23 -19.71
C ASN A 171 17.27 -3.00 -19.10
N PRO A 172 18.49 -3.11 -18.53
CA PRO A 172 19.20 -1.97 -17.96
C PRO A 172 19.45 -0.82 -18.95
N ALA A 173 19.53 -1.12 -20.25
CA ALA A 173 19.67 -0.11 -21.31
C ALA A 173 18.36 0.61 -21.67
N TYR A 174 17.21 0.04 -21.30
CA TYR A 174 15.88 0.60 -21.58
C TYR A 174 14.87 0.08 -20.55
N SER A 175 14.92 0.64 -19.34
CA SER A 175 14.17 0.14 -18.18
C SER A 175 12.84 0.86 -17.94
N SER A 176 12.47 1.82 -18.79
CA SER A 176 11.26 2.62 -18.63
C SER A 176 10.08 1.92 -19.30
N LEU A 177 9.20 1.33 -18.49
CA LEU A 177 7.95 0.75 -18.97
C LEU A 177 6.88 1.84 -19.10
N ASN A 178 5.96 1.69 -20.05
CA ASN A 178 4.73 2.48 -20.05
C ASN A 178 3.91 2.16 -18.78
N LEU A 179 3.15 3.16 -18.29
CA LEU A 179 2.36 3.04 -17.07
C LEU A 179 1.42 1.82 -17.08
N ALA A 180 0.65 1.62 -18.14
CA ALA A 180 -0.28 0.51 -18.25
C ALA A 180 0.43 -0.85 -18.32
N GLN A 181 1.62 -0.91 -18.93
CA GLN A 181 2.45 -2.12 -18.94
C GLN A 181 2.97 -2.47 -17.55
N ALA A 182 3.41 -1.47 -16.77
CA ALA A 182 3.84 -1.66 -15.41
C ALA A 182 2.68 -2.15 -14.52
N VAL A 183 1.49 -1.55 -14.65
CA VAL A 183 0.28 -2.01 -13.96
C VAL A 183 -0.09 -3.43 -14.38
N GLN A 184 -0.01 -3.75 -15.68
CA GLN A 184 -0.32 -5.08 -16.21
C GLN A 184 0.56 -6.18 -15.58
N LEU A 185 1.85 -5.94 -15.42
CA LEU A 185 2.76 -6.92 -14.81
C LEU A 185 2.51 -7.07 -13.31
N ILE A 186 2.20 -5.99 -12.60
CA ILE A 186 1.93 -6.04 -11.16
C ILE A 186 0.60 -6.72 -10.86
N THR A 187 -0.46 -6.34 -11.58
CA THR A 187 -1.77 -6.99 -11.46
C THR A 187 -1.69 -8.46 -11.86
N TYR A 188 -0.88 -8.83 -12.84
CA TYR A 188 -0.63 -10.23 -13.19
C TYR A 188 0.02 -11.02 -12.03
N GLU A 189 1.12 -10.53 -11.45
CA GLU A 189 1.76 -11.18 -10.29
C GLU A 189 0.82 -11.24 -9.08
N MET A 190 0.02 -10.18 -8.84
CA MET A 190 -1.00 -10.19 -7.79
C MET A 190 -2.08 -11.24 -8.05
N ARG A 191 -2.57 -11.37 -9.28
CA ARG A 191 -3.55 -12.39 -9.65
C ARG A 191 -2.99 -13.79 -9.40
N LEU A 192 -1.75 -14.06 -9.79
CA LEU A 192 -1.11 -15.35 -9.51
C LEU A 192 -1.05 -15.62 -8.01
N ALA A 193 -0.62 -14.65 -7.20
CA ALA A 193 -0.57 -14.82 -5.75
C ALA A 193 -1.94 -15.12 -5.12
N LEU A 194 -3.01 -14.46 -5.59
CA LEU A 194 -4.38 -14.71 -5.12
C LEU A 194 -4.93 -16.07 -5.58
N LEU A 195 -4.60 -16.53 -6.80
CA LEU A 195 -5.03 -17.83 -7.29
C LEU A 195 -4.27 -18.99 -6.65
N ASP A 196 -2.96 -18.83 -6.42
CA ASP A 196 -2.12 -19.83 -5.75
C ASP A 196 -2.59 -20.06 -4.31
N GLY A 197 -3.13 -19.03 -3.64
CA GLY A 197 -3.76 -19.15 -2.32
C GLY A 197 -5.13 -19.86 -2.32
N GLN A 198 -5.77 -20.01 -3.49
CA GLN A 198 -7.08 -20.67 -3.64
C GLN A 198 -6.99 -22.16 -4.00
N VAL A 199 -5.81 -22.65 -4.37
CA VAL A 199 -5.57 -24.09 -4.57
C VAL A 199 -5.33 -24.72 -3.19
N PRO A 200 -6.11 -25.73 -2.74
CA PRO A 200 -5.80 -26.47 -1.53
C PRO A 200 -4.44 -27.14 -1.72
N ARG A 201 -3.39 -26.54 -1.16
CA ARG A 201 -2.05 -27.09 -1.25
C ARG A 201 -2.01 -28.32 -0.33
N GLY A 202 -2.07 -29.50 -0.94
CA GLY A 202 -1.66 -30.73 -0.27
C GLY A 202 -0.29 -30.52 0.36
N GLU A 203 -0.18 -30.91 1.63
CA GLU A 203 0.96 -30.78 2.52
C GLU A 203 2.32 -30.92 1.81
N ALA A 204 3.11 -29.84 1.75
CA ALA A 204 4.58 -29.90 1.68
C ALA A 204 5.23 -28.51 1.89
N ALA A 205 5.81 -28.36 3.10
CA ALA A 205 7.06 -27.67 3.47
C ALA A 205 7.21 -26.15 3.17
N SER A 206 7.70 -25.31 4.08
CA SER A 206 8.23 -25.48 5.44
C SER A 206 8.63 -24.12 6.01
N ASP A 207 8.59 -24.01 7.34
CA ASP A 207 9.51 -23.24 8.19
C ASP A 207 9.73 -21.73 7.92
N ALA A 208 8.85 -20.95 8.57
CA ALA A 208 9.30 -19.82 9.37
C ALA A 208 8.45 -19.78 10.66
N THR A 209 8.90 -20.46 11.72
CA THR A 209 8.36 -20.28 13.07
C THR A 209 9.37 -19.44 13.88
N PRO A 210 8.92 -18.61 14.84
CA PRO A 210 7.76 -18.87 15.67
C PRO A 210 6.67 -17.80 15.59
N ASN A 211 5.45 -18.28 15.40
CA ASN A 211 4.26 -17.74 16.02
C ASN A 211 4.51 -17.67 17.54
N ILE A 212 5.10 -16.56 18.00
CA ILE A 212 5.10 -16.17 19.41
C ILE A 212 4.20 -14.95 19.50
N GLY A 213 3.00 -15.18 20.01
CA GLY A 213 2.07 -14.12 20.34
C GLY A 213 1.00 -13.92 19.28
N TYR A 214 -0.18 -13.58 19.78
CA TYR A 214 -1.34 -13.07 19.05
C TYR A 214 -0.97 -12.37 17.73
N SER A 215 -1.44 -12.89 16.60
CA SER A 215 -1.40 -12.15 15.33
C SER A 215 -2.53 -11.13 15.36
N GLY A 216 -2.23 -9.92 15.81
CA GLY A 216 -3.18 -8.84 15.89
C GLY A 216 -3.57 -8.30 14.52
N GLU A 217 -4.65 -7.51 14.49
CA GLU A 217 -5.11 -6.89 13.25
C GLU A 217 -4.06 -5.91 12.71
N PRO A 218 -3.65 -6.00 11.43
CA PRO A 218 -2.71 -5.06 10.84
C PRO A 218 -3.18 -3.61 10.99
N ALA A 219 -2.24 -2.69 11.27
CA ALA A 219 -2.57 -1.28 11.35
C ALA A 219 -2.79 -0.68 9.96
N THR A 220 -3.77 0.21 9.83
CA THR A 220 -3.99 0.94 8.57
C THR A 220 -2.93 2.02 8.38
N THR A 221 -2.74 2.44 7.13
CA THR A 221 -1.81 3.52 6.76
C THR A 221 -2.07 4.79 7.60
N GLU A 222 -3.32 5.18 7.82
CA GLU A 222 -3.68 6.37 8.60
C GLU A 222 -3.32 6.23 10.08
N GLN A 223 -3.48 5.02 10.64
CA GLN A 223 -3.10 4.72 12.03
C GLN A 223 -1.58 4.84 12.20
N ILE A 224 -0.82 4.29 11.26
CA ILE A 224 0.65 4.38 11.22
C ILE A 224 1.10 5.84 11.03
N GLU A 225 0.47 6.59 10.14
CA GLU A 225 0.78 8.01 9.91
C GLU A 225 0.47 8.87 11.15
N SER A 226 -0.68 8.65 11.80
CA SER A 226 -1.04 9.32 13.06
C SER A 226 -0.02 9.01 14.16
N MET A 227 0.45 7.77 14.23
CA MET A 227 1.50 7.37 15.17
C MET A 227 2.80 8.11 14.92
N PHE A 228 3.26 8.22 13.67
CA PHE A 228 4.47 9.01 13.37
C PHE A 228 4.29 10.48 13.70
N GLY A 229 3.11 11.06 13.48
CA GLY A 229 2.79 12.43 13.88
C GLY A 229 2.90 12.64 15.40
N HIS A 230 2.30 11.74 16.19
CA HIS A 230 2.43 11.78 17.65
C HIS A 230 3.88 11.59 18.10
N LEU A 231 4.59 10.63 17.54
CA LEU A 231 5.98 10.34 17.90
C LEU A 231 6.89 11.53 17.60
N GLN A 232 6.73 12.17 16.44
CA GLN A 232 7.48 13.38 16.09
C GLN A 232 7.23 14.50 17.11
N ALA A 233 5.96 14.75 17.45
CA ALA A 233 5.60 15.77 18.43
C ALA A 233 6.16 15.43 19.82
N GLY A 234 6.08 14.17 20.24
CA GLY A 234 6.63 13.69 21.52
C GLY A 234 8.15 13.84 21.61
N LEU A 235 8.88 13.42 20.57
CA LEU A 235 10.34 13.54 20.49
C LEU A 235 10.79 15.01 20.52
N ALA A 236 10.02 15.90 19.89
CA ALA A 236 10.28 17.34 19.95
C ALA A 236 10.04 17.90 21.35
N ALA A 237 8.96 17.50 22.02
CA ALA A 237 8.65 17.98 23.37
C ALA A 237 9.69 17.60 24.42
N ILE A 238 10.35 16.45 24.29
CA ILE A 238 11.43 16.03 25.21
C ILE A 238 12.82 16.52 24.77
N GLY A 239 12.92 17.32 23.71
CA GLY A 239 14.19 17.86 23.20
C GLY A 239 15.07 16.86 22.43
N PHE A 240 14.59 15.64 22.15
CA PHE A 240 15.34 14.65 21.36
C PHE A 240 15.36 14.99 19.86
N LEU A 241 14.27 15.59 19.36
CA LEU A 241 14.17 16.08 18.00
C LEU A 241 14.12 17.61 18.02
N ASP A 242 15.14 18.26 17.46
CA ASP A 242 15.08 19.70 17.19
C ASP A 242 14.23 19.95 15.93
N PRO A 243 13.08 20.65 16.01
CA PRO A 243 12.26 20.95 14.84
C PRO A 243 12.97 21.87 13.83
N ALA A 244 13.92 22.70 14.27
CA ALA A 244 14.71 23.56 13.40
C ALA A 244 15.81 22.80 12.66
N ASN A 245 16.28 21.68 13.23
CA ASN A 245 17.25 20.79 12.61
C ASN A 245 16.91 19.30 12.84
N PRO A 246 15.85 18.79 12.20
CA PRO A 246 15.33 17.45 12.47
C PRO A 246 16.24 16.31 11.98
N ARG A 247 17.35 16.66 11.30
CA ARG A 247 18.23 15.74 10.58
C ARG A 247 17.38 14.79 9.71
N LYS A 248 17.79 13.53 9.56
CA LYS A 248 17.02 12.48 8.85
C LYS A 248 16.35 11.50 9.84
N LEU A 249 16.01 11.94 11.06
CA LEU A 249 15.51 11.03 12.11
C LEU A 249 14.19 10.38 11.71
N MET A 250 13.17 11.16 11.35
CA MET A 250 11.85 10.62 11.01
C MET A 250 11.88 9.64 9.83
N PRO A 251 12.61 9.91 8.72
CA PRO A 251 12.82 8.91 7.68
C PRO A 251 13.49 7.61 8.16
N ARG A 252 14.47 7.70 9.07
CA ARG A 252 15.14 6.52 9.65
C ARG A 252 14.18 5.70 10.52
N LEU A 253 13.36 6.35 11.34
CA LEU A 253 12.33 5.69 12.14
C LEU A 253 11.28 5.01 11.26
N ARG A 254 10.80 5.71 10.22
CA ARG A 254 9.89 5.12 9.21
C ARG A 254 10.46 3.85 8.60
N ARG A 255 11.72 3.89 8.13
CA ARG A 255 12.41 2.72 7.59
C ARG A 255 12.58 1.60 8.62
N MET A 256 12.79 1.93 9.89
CA MET A 256 12.89 0.95 10.97
C MET A 256 11.58 0.18 11.15
N PHE A 257 10.46 0.90 11.32
CA PHE A 257 9.15 0.30 11.56
C PHE A 257 8.51 -0.33 10.32
N ALA A 258 8.83 0.13 9.11
CA ALA A 258 8.28 -0.43 7.87
C ALA A 258 8.57 -1.94 7.69
N ARG A 259 9.61 -2.46 8.37
CA ARG A 259 9.99 -3.87 8.33
C ARG A 259 9.22 -4.74 9.32
N ALA A 260 8.59 -4.14 10.33
CA ALA A 260 7.94 -4.86 11.41
C ALA A 260 6.53 -5.36 11.03
N GLY A 261 5.86 -4.72 10.07
CA GLY A 261 4.47 -5.06 9.74
C GLY A 261 3.53 -4.75 10.91
N LEU A 262 3.55 -3.49 11.39
CA LEU A 262 2.92 -3.10 12.65
C LEU A 262 1.44 -3.46 12.76
N GLU A 263 1.08 -3.98 13.92
CA GLU A 263 -0.30 -4.27 14.31
C GLU A 263 -0.95 -3.05 14.97
N ARG A 264 -2.29 -3.04 15.00
CA ARG A 264 -3.09 -1.96 15.59
C ARG A 264 -2.75 -1.73 17.05
N GLU A 265 -2.55 -2.79 17.82
CA GLU A 265 -2.20 -2.70 19.24
C GLU A 265 -0.81 -2.10 19.46
N GLU A 266 0.18 -2.50 18.65
CA GLU A 266 1.53 -1.96 18.67
C GLU A 266 1.54 -0.46 18.33
N VAL A 267 0.76 -0.06 17.33
CA VAL A 267 0.55 1.35 16.99
C VAL A 267 -0.04 2.12 18.17
N ASN A 268 -1.01 1.55 18.88
CA ASN A 268 -1.59 2.18 20.06
C ASN A 268 -0.60 2.30 21.22
N ILE A 269 0.27 1.30 21.43
CA ILE A 269 1.35 1.34 22.42
C ILE A 269 2.31 2.50 22.10
N LEU A 270 2.77 2.60 20.85
CA LEU A 270 3.69 3.66 20.41
C LEU A 270 3.05 5.05 20.52
N ARG A 271 1.76 5.19 20.20
CA ARG A 271 1.00 6.43 20.44
C ARG A 271 0.90 6.76 21.93
N GLY A 272 0.73 5.76 22.79
CA GLY A 272 0.74 5.91 24.24
C GLY A 272 2.08 6.45 24.76
N ILE A 273 3.20 5.88 24.29
CA ILE A 273 4.56 6.36 24.61
C ILE A 273 4.74 7.81 24.17
N ALA A 274 4.38 8.13 22.92
CA ALA A 274 4.47 9.49 22.39
C ALA A 274 3.63 10.50 23.19
N LYS A 275 2.41 10.11 23.61
CA LYS A 275 1.56 10.92 24.49
C LYS A 275 2.24 11.19 25.84
N ARG A 276 2.93 10.20 26.42
CA ARG A 276 3.70 10.38 27.66
C ARG A 276 4.88 11.34 27.46
N MET A 277 5.60 11.26 26.35
CA MET A 277 6.67 12.21 26.01
C MET A 277 6.14 13.66 25.98
N LEU A 278 5.00 13.89 25.30
CA LEU A 278 4.35 15.21 25.24
C LEU A 278 3.97 15.76 26.62
N LEU A 279 3.40 14.92 27.49
CA LEU A 279 3.01 15.32 28.84
C LEU A 279 4.21 15.62 29.76
N THR A 280 5.35 14.98 29.53
CA THR A 280 6.57 15.20 30.31
C THR A 280 7.32 16.45 29.82
N GLY A 281 7.43 16.65 28.50
CA GLY A 281 8.09 17.82 27.91
C GLY A 281 7.39 19.16 28.17
N GLY A 282 6.10 19.13 28.52
CA GLY A 282 5.32 20.32 28.92
C GLY A 282 5.45 20.71 30.40
N LYS A 283 6.14 19.91 31.23
CA LYS A 283 6.49 20.34 32.59
C LYS A 283 7.79 21.14 32.52
N PRO A 284 7.86 22.37 33.09
CA PRO A 284 9.17 22.98 33.32
C PRO A 284 10.00 21.98 34.11
N ALA A 285 11.25 21.79 33.71
CA ALA A 285 12.22 21.05 34.49
C ALA A 285 12.35 21.73 35.86
N GLY A 286 11.49 21.34 36.79
CA GLY A 286 11.60 21.68 38.19
C GLY A 286 12.83 20.97 38.70
N ALA A 287 13.83 21.77 39.05
CA ALA A 287 14.85 21.52 40.04
C ALA A 287 14.77 20.12 40.67
N ASP A 288 15.60 19.21 40.19
CA ASP A 288 16.29 18.15 40.96
C ASP A 288 16.81 17.07 40.02
N ALA A 289 17.96 17.36 39.40
CA ALA A 289 18.97 16.36 38.99
C ALA A 289 20.19 17.12 38.42
N ALA A 290 21.00 17.67 39.31
CA ALA A 290 22.41 17.86 38.99
C ALA A 290 23.01 16.46 38.84
N GLY A 291 23.38 16.09 37.61
CA GLY A 291 23.91 14.77 37.30
C GLY A 291 24.23 14.65 35.81
N GLN A 292 25.34 15.30 35.42
CA GLN A 292 26.23 14.94 34.32
C GLN A 292 25.71 13.87 33.34
N VAL A 293 25.27 14.30 32.16
CA VAL A 293 25.27 13.43 30.98
C VAL A 293 26.47 13.87 30.15
N ASP A 294 27.48 13.01 30.16
CA ASP A 294 28.74 13.15 29.43
C ASP A 294 28.46 13.20 27.92
N ASP A 295 29.05 14.21 27.27
CA ASP A 295 29.10 14.38 25.82
C ASP A 295 30.08 13.36 25.21
N ASP A 296 29.68 12.08 25.11
CA ASP A 296 30.54 11.07 24.47
C ASP A 296 29.77 9.96 23.72
N ILE A 297 28.84 10.37 22.85
CA ILE A 297 28.30 9.50 21.78
C ILE A 297 28.55 10.17 20.42
N ASP A 298 29.81 10.38 20.05
CA ASP A 298 30.15 10.76 18.67
C ASP A 298 31.56 10.37 18.20
N LYS A 299 32.09 9.20 18.60
CA LYS A 299 33.43 8.79 18.13
C LYS A 299 33.64 7.47 17.42
N ASP A 300 32.74 6.50 17.46
CA ASP A 300 33.06 5.18 16.86
C ASP A 300 31.98 4.64 15.93
N ILE A 301 31.79 5.27 14.77
CA ILE A 301 31.32 4.59 13.56
C ILE A 301 32.01 5.21 12.33
N HIS A 302 33.22 4.74 12.00
CA HIS A 302 33.77 4.45 10.67
C HIS A 302 35.29 4.18 10.79
N PRO A 303 35.86 3.23 10.03
CA PRO A 303 35.90 3.23 8.56
C PRO A 303 34.85 2.34 7.91
#